data_AF-A0A6N8HMX8-F1
#
_entry.id   AF-A0A6N8HMX8-F1
#
_cell.length_a   1.000
_cell.length_b   1.000
_cell.length_c   1.000
_cell.angle_alpha   90.00
_cell.angle_beta   90.00
_cell.angle_gamma   90.00
#
_symmetry.space_group_name_H-M   'P 1'
#
loop_
_entity.id
_entity.type
_entity.pdbx_description
1 polymer ?
#
loop_
_entity_poly.entity_id
_entity_poly.type
_entity_poly.pdbx_seq_one_letter_code
_entity_poly.pdbx_strand_id
1 'polypeptide(L)'
;MKVNRETFMREVETGLKTLNKHDQAEILQDFEEHFSNGLSEGKTEYQISAALGSPRHIAKEILAEFHMEKVKHNTSAGNMMRAVWAVFGLSMFNLIIVLGPFVALVG
;
A
#
# COMPACT_ATOMS: atom_id res chain seq x y z
N MET A 1 14.47 5.71 7.19
CA MET A 1 14.36 6.81 6.20
C MET A 1 12.88 7.07 5.98
N LYS A 2 12.40 8.31 6.14
CA LYS A 2 11.00 8.63 5.90
C LYS A 2 10.76 8.69 4.38
N VAL A 3 9.73 8.00 3.90
CA VAL A 3 9.36 7.97 2.48
C VAL A 3 8.21 8.95 2.27
N ASN A 4 8.36 9.87 1.33
CA ASN A 4 7.29 10.80 0.92
C ASN A 4 6.48 10.22 -0.24
N ARG A 5 5.37 10.87 -0.63
CA ARG A 5 4.48 10.35 -1.68
C ARG A 5 5.23 10.07 -2.97
N GLU A 6 6.01 11.05 -3.45
CA GLU A 6 6.76 10.93 -4.71
C GLU A 6 7.70 9.72 -4.71
N THR A 7 8.48 9.55 -3.64
CA THR A 7 9.41 8.41 -3.52
C THR A 7 8.65 7.10 -3.44
N PHE A 8 7.53 7.05 -2.71
CA PHE A 8 6.68 5.86 -2.62
C PHE A 8 6.18 5.44 -3.99
N MET A 9 5.56 6.37 -4.72
CA MET A 9 4.98 6.14 -6.05
C MET A 9 6.04 5.65 -7.05
N ARG A 10 7.21 6.29 -7.05
CA ARG A 10 8.33 5.89 -7.93
C ARG A 10 8.83 4.48 -7.63
N GLU A 11 8.93 4.10 -6.35
CA GLU A 11 9.38 2.75 -5.97
C GLU A 11 8.35 1.68 -6.32
N VAL A 12 7.05 1.97 -6.16
CA VAL A 12 5.96 1.08 -6.60
C VAL A 12 5.99 0.92 -8.12
N GLU A 13 6.01 2.02 -8.88
CA GLU A 13 6.08 2.00 -10.35
C GLU A 13 7.28 1.19 -10.85
N THR A 14 8.46 1.42 -10.25
CA THR A 14 9.69 0.70 -10.61
C THR A 14 9.54 -0.81 -10.34
N GLY A 15 8.88 -1.17 -9.24
CA GLY A 15 8.61 -2.56 -8.87
C GLY A 15 7.62 -3.23 -9.83
N LEU A 16 6.66 -2.49 -10.37
CA LEU A 16 5.60 -2.98 -11.27
C LEU A 16 5.98 -2.95 -12.76
N LYS A 17 7.24 -2.63 -13.11
CA LYS A 17 7.70 -2.45 -14.50
C LYS A 17 7.42 -3.62 -15.46
N THR A 18 7.16 -4.81 -14.93
CA THR A 18 6.84 -6.03 -15.71
C THR A 18 5.37 -6.11 -16.14
N LEU A 19 4.49 -5.32 -15.53
CA LEU A 19 3.09 -5.18 -15.95
C LEU A 19 2.99 -4.30 -17.20
N ASN A 20 1.86 -4.35 -17.90
CA ASN A 20 1.61 -3.41 -18.99
C ASN A 20 1.33 -1.98 -18.45
N LYS A 21 1.34 -0.97 -19.31
CA LYS A 21 1.16 0.43 -18.87
C LYS A 21 -0.24 0.75 -18.34
N HIS A 22 -1.25 0.05 -18.79
CA HIS A 22 -2.61 0.21 -18.31
C HIS A 22 -2.73 -0.30 -16.86
N ASP A 23 -2.31 -1.53 -16.60
CA ASP A 23 -2.34 -2.12 -15.25
C ASP A 23 -1.49 -1.30 -14.25
N GLN A 24 -0.30 -0.85 -14.68
CA GLN A 24 0.55 0.04 -13.86
C GLN A 24 -0.20 1.33 -13.50
N ALA A 25 -0.89 1.95 -14.46
CA ALA A 25 -1.60 3.20 -14.24
C ALA A 25 -2.80 3.04 -13.30
N GLU A 26 -3.57 1.96 -13.44
CA GLU A 26 -4.69 1.67 -12.53
C GLU A 26 -4.19 1.53 -11.09
N ILE A 27 -3.14 0.74 -10.87
CA ILE A 27 -2.58 0.52 -9.54
C ILE A 27 -2.02 1.82 -8.95
N LEU A 28 -1.31 2.62 -9.73
CA LEU A 28 -0.76 3.89 -9.27
C LEU A 28 -1.88 4.90 -8.97
N GLN A 29 -2.97 4.89 -9.73
CA GLN A 29 -4.13 5.74 -9.48
C GLN A 29 -4.78 5.41 -8.12
N ASP A 30 -4.87 4.14 -7.74
CA ASP A 30 -5.39 3.74 -6.43
C ASP A 30 -4.53 4.29 -5.27
N PHE A 31 -3.20 4.23 -5.40
CA PHE A 31 -2.31 4.83 -4.40
C PHE A 31 -2.43 6.36 -4.36
N GLU A 32 -2.57 6.99 -5.53
CA GLU A 32 -2.78 8.44 -5.62
C GLU A 32 -4.02 8.89 -4.84
N GLU A 33 -5.13 8.20 -5.06
CA GLU A 33 -6.38 8.46 -4.37
C GLU A 33 -6.22 8.25 -2.86
N HIS A 34 -5.52 7.20 -2.44
CA HIS A 34 -5.26 6.98 -1.02
C HIS A 34 -4.45 8.10 -0.37
N PHE A 35 -3.39 8.59 -1.04
CA PHE A 35 -2.63 9.73 -0.55
C PHE A 35 -3.49 10.99 -0.49
N SER A 36 -4.30 11.25 -1.51
CA SER A 36 -5.22 12.39 -1.54
C SER A 36 -6.23 12.36 -0.38
N ASN A 37 -6.81 11.18 -0.11
CA ASN A 37 -7.75 10.98 0.99
C ASN A 37 -7.07 11.19 2.35
N GLY A 38 -5.89 10.59 2.56
CA GLY A 38 -5.14 10.78 3.80
C GLY A 38 -4.72 12.22 4.05
N LEU A 39 -4.32 12.96 3.00
CA LEU A 39 -4.00 14.39 3.09
C LEU A 39 -5.24 15.21 3.47
N SER A 40 -6.40 14.89 2.90
CA SER A 40 -7.68 15.54 3.22
C SER A 40 -8.13 15.29 4.66
N GLU A 41 -7.72 14.17 5.26
CA GLU A 41 -7.90 13.86 6.68
C GLU A 41 -6.86 14.53 7.60
N GLY A 42 -5.95 15.35 7.05
CA GLY A 42 -4.91 16.06 7.81
C GLY A 42 -3.66 15.23 8.14
N LYS A 43 -3.51 14.03 7.53
CA LYS A 43 -2.28 13.23 7.67
C LYS A 43 -1.17 13.81 6.78
N THR A 44 0.08 13.63 7.20
CA THR A 44 1.24 13.93 6.35
C THR A 44 1.54 12.78 5.40
N GLU A 45 2.17 13.06 4.26
CA GLU A 45 2.62 12.02 3.31
C GLU A 45 3.48 10.93 3.97
N TYR A 46 4.28 11.31 4.97
CA TYR A 46 5.12 10.38 5.72
C TYR A 46 4.30 9.44 6.61
N GLN A 47 3.24 9.93 7.23
CA GLN A 47 2.33 9.11 8.03
C GLN A 47 1.54 8.15 7.12
N ILE A 48 1.12 8.62 5.95
CA ILE A 48 0.43 7.78 4.96
C ILE A 48 1.39 6.70 4.47
N SER A 49 2.59 7.06 4.01
CA SER A 49 3.60 6.09 3.54
C SER A 49 4.00 5.08 4.63
N ALA A 50 4.14 5.54 5.88
CA ALA A 50 4.40 4.65 7.01
C ALA A 50 3.23 3.69 7.26
N ALA A 51 1.99 4.15 7.05
CA ALA A 51 0.79 3.32 7.15
C ALA A 51 0.70 2.23 6.07
N LEU A 52 1.17 2.55 4.86
CA LEU A 52 1.26 1.61 3.74
C LEU A 52 2.38 0.60 3.93
N GLY A 53 3.50 1.02 4.50
CA GLY A 53 4.68 0.18 4.68
C GLY A 53 5.69 0.32 3.53
N SER A 54 6.33 -0.78 3.14
CA SER A 54 7.43 -0.73 2.16
C SER A 54 6.91 -0.78 0.72
N PRO A 55 7.12 0.26 -0.12
CA PRO A 55 6.65 0.27 -1.50
C PRO A 55 7.25 -0.86 -2.35
N ARG A 56 8.49 -1.26 -2.08
CA ARG A 56 9.13 -2.40 -2.76
C ARG A 56 8.51 -3.75 -2.39
N HIS A 57 8.04 -3.89 -1.16
CA HIS A 57 7.37 -5.11 -0.71
C HIS A 57 5.99 -5.22 -1.34
N ILE A 58 5.22 -4.14 -1.26
CA ILE A 58 3.89 -4.01 -1.88
C ILE A 58 3.95 -4.33 -3.38
N ALA A 59 4.90 -3.76 -4.12
CA ALA A 59 5.04 -4.06 -5.55
C ALA A 59 5.34 -5.54 -5.82
N LYS A 60 6.11 -6.24 -4.96
CA LYS A 60 6.36 -7.67 -5.11
C LYS A 60 5.11 -8.51 -4.84
N GLU A 61 4.32 -8.13 -3.85
CA GLU A 61 3.07 -8.82 -3.52
C GLU A 61 2.06 -8.68 -4.65
N ILE A 62 1.87 -7.45 -5.16
CA ILE A 62 1.02 -7.18 -6.32
C ILE A 62 1.47 -8.05 -7.51
N LEU A 63 2.77 -8.09 -7.81
CA LEU A 63 3.26 -8.95 -8.89
C LEU A 63 3.02 -10.44 -8.63
N ALA A 64 3.21 -10.92 -7.40
CA ALA A 64 2.94 -12.31 -7.06
C ALA A 64 1.47 -12.66 -7.31
N GLU A 65 0.55 -11.79 -6.85
CA GLU A 65 -0.89 -11.93 -7.05
C GLU A 65 -1.28 -11.90 -8.53
N PHE A 66 -0.77 -10.94 -9.30
CA PHE A 66 -0.99 -10.84 -10.75
C PHE A 66 -0.57 -12.12 -11.50
N HIS A 67 0.55 -12.73 -11.10
CA HIS A 67 1.01 -13.99 -11.70
C HIS A 67 0.14 -15.18 -11.28
N MET A 68 -0.34 -15.22 -10.03
CA MET A 68 -1.26 -16.28 -9.58
C MET A 68 -2.65 -16.15 -10.23
N GLU A 69 -3.11 -14.93 -10.49
CA GLU A 69 -4.41 -14.63 -11.09
C GLU A 69 -4.46 -14.96 -12.58
N LYS A 70 -3.37 -14.71 -13.33
CA LYS A 70 -3.25 -15.17 -14.73
C LYS A 70 -3.35 -16.69 -14.88
N VAL A 71 -3.05 -17.45 -13.83
CA VAL A 71 -3.19 -18.91 -13.79
C VAL A 71 -4.61 -19.34 -13.39
N LYS A 72 -5.44 -18.44 -12.83
CA LYS A 72 -6.74 -18.78 -12.21
C LYS A 72 -8.00 -18.07 -12.74
N HIS A 73 -7.91 -17.16 -13.72
CA HIS A 73 -9.05 -16.55 -14.43
C HIS A 73 -9.71 -15.33 -13.73
N ASN A 74 -9.89 -14.23 -14.51
CA ASN A 74 -10.68 -12.99 -14.31
C ASN A 74 -11.24 -12.66 -12.91
N THR A 75 -10.43 -12.09 -12.01
CA THR A 75 -10.94 -11.08 -11.05
C THR A 75 -10.18 -9.78 -11.29
N SER A 76 -10.85 -8.64 -11.22
CA SER A 76 -10.22 -7.34 -11.45
C SER A 76 -9.26 -7.04 -10.29
N ALA A 77 -8.01 -6.69 -10.61
CA ALA A 77 -6.95 -6.36 -9.65
C ALA A 77 -7.40 -5.38 -8.55
N GLY A 78 -8.34 -4.47 -8.85
CA GLY A 78 -8.89 -3.50 -7.89
C GLY A 78 -9.74 -4.11 -6.76
N ASN A 79 -10.32 -5.30 -6.93
CA ASN A 79 -11.00 -5.99 -5.84
C ASN A 79 -10.01 -6.67 -4.88
N MET A 80 -8.87 -7.14 -5.39
CA MET A 80 -7.84 -7.81 -4.58
C MET A 80 -6.97 -6.79 -3.83
N MET A 81 -6.63 -5.66 -4.45
CA MET A 81 -5.95 -4.53 -3.79
C MET A 81 -6.69 -4.14 -2.50
N ARG A 82 -8.02 -3.98 -2.54
CA ARG A 82 -8.81 -3.70 -1.32
C ARG A 82 -8.68 -4.77 -0.24
N ALA A 83 -8.56 -6.05 -0.60
CA ALA A 83 -8.35 -7.13 0.37
C ALA A 83 -6.95 -7.08 1.00
N VAL A 84 -5.92 -6.84 0.20
CA VAL A 84 -4.53 -6.68 0.67
C VAL A 84 -4.42 -5.48 1.63
N TRP A 85 -5.02 -4.35 1.26
CA TRP A 85 -5.10 -3.17 2.11
C TRP A 85 -5.87 -3.40 3.41
N ALA A 86 -6.93 -4.19 3.38
CA ALA A 86 -7.63 -4.58 4.60
C ALA A 86 -6.72 -5.41 5.51
N VAL A 87 -5.93 -6.33 4.97
CA VAL A 87 -4.98 -7.14 5.75
C VAL A 87 -3.86 -6.29 6.34
N PHE A 88 -3.24 -5.41 5.54
CA PHE A 88 -2.18 -4.51 6.03
C PHE A 88 -2.70 -3.46 7.00
N GLY A 89 -3.84 -2.85 6.70
CA GLY A 89 -4.53 -1.92 7.59
C GLY A 89 -4.85 -2.57 8.93
N LEU A 90 -5.38 -3.79 8.93
CA LEU A 90 -5.68 -4.53 10.16
C LEU A 90 -4.40 -4.89 10.94
N SER A 91 -3.35 -5.32 10.23
CA SER A 91 -2.06 -5.69 10.82
C SER A 91 -1.36 -4.48 11.47
N MET A 92 -1.32 -3.34 10.78
CA MET A 92 -0.72 -2.12 11.32
C MET A 92 -1.58 -1.46 12.41
N PHE A 93 -2.91 -1.51 12.29
CA PHE A 93 -3.84 -1.04 13.31
C PHE A 93 -3.69 -1.83 14.63
N ASN A 94 -3.45 -3.15 14.52
CA ASN A 94 -3.17 -4.00 15.68
C ASN A 94 -1.93 -3.51 16.46
N LEU A 95 -0.86 -3.11 15.76
CA LEU A 95 0.36 -2.60 16.41
C LEU A 95 0.12 -1.31 17.19
N ILE A 96 -0.70 -0.38 16.68
CA ILE A 96 -1.02 0.87 17.38
C ILE A 96 -1.84 0.58 18.65
N ILE A 97 -2.82 -0.33 18.57
CA ILE A 97 -3.65 -0.72 19.72
C ILE A 97 -2.84 -1.46 20.79
N VAL A 98 -1.89 -2.30 20.39
CA VAL A 98 -1.09 -3.09 21.35
C VAL A 98 0.07 -2.27 21.91
N LEU A 99 0.81 -1.55 21.07
CA LEU A 99 1.99 -0.79 21.49
C LEU A 99 1.64 0.56 22.12
N GLY A 100 0.55 1.21 21.71
CA GLY A 100 0.13 2.51 22.26
C GLY A 100 -0.05 2.49 23.79
N PRO A 101 -0.84 1.56 24.35
CA PRO A 101 -0.96 1.39 25.79
C PRO A 101 0.34 0.95 26.47
N PHE A 102 1.13 0.12 25.80
CA PHE A 102 2.42 -0.33 26.34
C PHE A 102 3.40 0.84 26.53
N VAL A 103 3.48 1.73 25.54
CA VAL A 103 4.30 2.95 25.62
C VAL A 103 3.75 3.91 26.69
N ALA A 104 2.43 4.03 26.83
CA ALA A 104 1.80 4.86 27.86
C ALA A 104 1.97 4.32 29.30
N LEU A 105 2.17 3.01 29.46
CA LEU A 105 2.41 2.36 30.77
C LEU A 105 3.87 2.45 31.23
N VAL A 106 4.82 2.49 30.29
CA VAL A 106 6.26 2.48 30.57
C VAL A 106 6.87 3.89 30.54
N GLY A 107 6.19 4.85 29.89
CA GLY A 107 6.62 6.25 29.75
C GLY A 107 6.07 7.19 30.82
#